data_AF-A0AA43HLI1-F1
#
_entry.id   AF-A0AA43HLI1-F1
#
_cell.length_a   1.000
_cell.length_b   1.000
_cell.length_c   1.000
_cell.angle_alpha   90.00
_cell.angle_beta   90.00
_cell.angle_gamma   90.00
#
_symmetry.space_group_name_H-M   'P 1'
#
loop_
_entity.id
_entity.type
_entity.pdbx_description
1 polymer ?
#
loop_
_entity_poly.entity_id
_entity_poly.type
_entity_poly.pdbx_seq_one_letter_code
_entity_poly.pdbx_strand_id
1 'polypeptide(L)'
;MQRVLAAHLQSTRYVTSTRHHCVAVSIPFHRFLLQPSSPSAGEPAPSSPAFIEVVVVRAGTHLFAIDVEAAIEIRGPETFDRPGSGARPHLTVRGHALPVVDLRQAIGLSAFAHGCPAMLLMQAGAETLALAVDEVREIESVPRHKVRPATVIPFGFCSHHVTLGALGEIPLIDPTRLR
;
A
#
# COMPACT_ATOMS: atom_id res chain seq x y z
N MET A 1 3.16 37.38 -41.77
CA MET A 1 3.40 35.94 -42.07
C MET A 1 2.88 35.10 -40.91
N GLN A 2 1.92 34.24 -41.23
CA GLN A 2 1.34 33.09 -40.50
C GLN A 2 1.12 33.11 -38.97
N ARG A 3 -0.16 33.24 -38.59
CA ARG A 3 -0.78 32.54 -37.45
C ARG A 3 -1.09 31.09 -37.88
N VAL A 4 -0.72 30.10 -37.08
CA VAL A 4 -1.18 28.71 -37.22
C VAL A 4 -2.11 28.41 -36.05
N LEU A 5 -3.34 28.06 -36.41
CA LEU A 5 -4.42 27.56 -35.58
C LEU A 5 -4.49 26.03 -35.74
N ALA A 6 -5.20 25.40 -34.81
CA ALA A 6 -5.72 24.02 -34.85
C ALA A 6 -4.73 22.92 -34.38
N ALA A 7 -5.17 21.80 -33.80
CA ALA A 7 -6.51 21.25 -33.76
C ALA A 7 -6.67 20.29 -32.55
N HIS A 8 -7.86 20.32 -31.97
CA HIS A 8 -8.44 19.22 -31.21
C HIS A 8 -8.99 18.20 -32.22
N LEU A 9 -8.68 16.90 -32.09
CA LEU A 9 -9.37 15.84 -32.82
C LEU A 9 -9.83 14.72 -31.87
N GLN A 10 -11.15 14.56 -31.82
CA GLN A 10 -11.90 13.45 -31.25
C GLN A 10 -11.89 12.29 -32.25
N SER A 11 -11.74 11.04 -31.77
CA SER A 11 -11.81 9.84 -32.62
C SER A 11 -13.16 9.15 -32.45
N THR A 12 -14.03 9.32 -33.43
CA THR A 12 -15.29 8.59 -33.60
C THR A 12 -15.06 7.54 -34.67
N ARG A 13 -15.35 6.27 -34.39
CA ARG A 13 -15.49 5.22 -35.42
C ARG A 13 -16.91 4.66 -35.39
N TYR A 14 -17.66 4.98 -36.44
CA TYR A 14 -18.87 4.28 -36.84
C TYR A 14 -18.49 3.04 -37.66
N VAL A 15 -19.22 1.94 -37.48
CA VAL A 15 -19.22 0.80 -38.40
C VAL A 15 -20.68 0.55 -38.83
N THR A 16 -20.89 0.52 -40.14
CA THR A 16 -22.19 0.45 -40.82
C THR A 16 -22.64 -0.99 -41.08
N SER A 17 -23.88 -1.27 -40.66
CA SER A 17 -24.97 -2.04 -41.29
C SER A 17 -24.67 -2.99 -42.46
N THR A 18 -25.12 -4.25 -42.35
CA THR A 18 -25.72 -4.99 -43.47
C THR A 18 -26.81 -5.95 -42.98
N ARG A 19 -27.97 -5.86 -43.62
CA ARG A 19 -29.26 -6.53 -43.39
C ARG A 19 -29.15 -8.06 -43.31
N HIS A 20 -29.83 -8.67 -42.33
CA HIS A 20 -30.43 -10.00 -42.46
C HIS A 20 -31.84 -9.98 -41.85
N HIS A 21 -32.80 -10.51 -42.61
CA HIS A 21 -34.19 -10.68 -42.23
C HIS A 21 -34.32 -11.48 -40.93
N CYS A 22 -35.01 -10.94 -39.92
CA CYS A 22 -35.57 -11.73 -38.83
C CYS A 22 -37.09 -11.73 -38.95
N VAL A 23 -37.62 -12.92 -39.23
CA VAL A 23 -39.06 -13.24 -39.16
C VAL A 23 -39.49 -13.18 -37.70
N ALA A 24 -40.57 -12.46 -37.42
CA ALA A 24 -41.20 -12.41 -36.11
C ALA A 24 -41.93 -13.73 -35.83
N VAL A 25 -41.50 -14.45 -34.79
CA VAL A 25 -42.28 -15.56 -34.22
C VAL A 25 -42.77 -15.11 -32.85
N SER A 26 -44.08 -14.88 -32.76
CA SER A 26 -44.79 -14.66 -31.51
C SER A 26 -44.78 -15.95 -30.68
N ILE A 27 -44.17 -15.94 -29.50
CA ILE A 27 -44.28 -17.01 -28.51
C ILE A 27 -45.12 -16.48 -27.34
N PRO A 28 -46.18 -17.19 -26.91
CA PRO A 28 -47.09 -16.71 -25.89
C PRO A 28 -46.44 -16.70 -24.50
N PHE A 29 -46.88 -15.73 -23.70
CA PHE A 29 -46.55 -15.53 -22.30
C PHE A 29 -46.87 -16.76 -21.45
N HIS A 30 -45.84 -17.41 -20.92
CA HIS A 30 -45.93 -18.10 -19.63
C HIS A 30 -44.92 -17.51 -18.65
N ARG A 31 -45.51 -16.76 -17.71
CA ARG A 31 -44.93 -16.21 -16.51
C ARG A 31 -44.57 -17.38 -15.58
N PHE A 32 -43.30 -17.78 -15.58
CA PHE A 32 -42.72 -18.51 -14.46
C PHE A 32 -41.44 -17.79 -14.06
N LEU A 33 -41.43 -17.28 -12.83
CA LEU A 33 -40.31 -16.57 -12.23
C LEU A 33 -39.13 -17.53 -12.07
N LEU A 34 -38.19 -17.52 -13.02
CA LEU A 34 -36.85 -18.02 -12.77
C LEU A 34 -36.15 -17.00 -11.86
N GLN A 35 -36.20 -17.24 -10.56
CA GLN A 35 -35.21 -16.65 -9.65
C GLN A 35 -33.81 -17.05 -10.18
N PRO A 36 -32.86 -16.11 -10.34
CA PRO A 36 -31.46 -16.51 -10.44
C PRO A 36 -31.11 -17.16 -9.10
N SER A 37 -30.82 -18.46 -9.13
CA SER A 37 -30.35 -19.21 -7.97
C SER A 37 -29.16 -18.48 -7.38
N SER A 38 -29.31 -17.93 -6.17
CA SER A 38 -28.16 -17.52 -5.36
C SER A 38 -27.20 -18.71 -5.28
N PRO A 39 -25.89 -18.56 -5.54
CA PRO A 39 -24.96 -19.64 -5.28
C PRO A 39 -25.07 -20.02 -3.80
N SER A 40 -25.34 -21.30 -3.57
CA SER A 40 -25.48 -21.93 -2.27
C SER A 40 -24.30 -21.57 -1.37
N ALA A 41 -24.59 -21.12 -0.15
CA ALA A 41 -23.60 -20.91 0.90
C ALA A 41 -22.92 -22.26 1.24
N GLY A 42 -21.69 -22.45 0.77
CA GLY A 42 -20.96 -23.70 0.97
C GLY A 42 -19.49 -23.66 0.59
N GLU A 43 -18.89 -22.48 0.47
CA GLU A 43 -17.44 -22.37 0.29
C GLU A 43 -16.85 -21.74 1.56
N PRO A 44 -15.93 -22.43 2.27
CA PRO A 44 -15.23 -21.81 3.38
C PRO A 44 -14.55 -20.54 2.88
N ALA A 45 -14.65 -19.47 3.67
CA ALA A 45 -13.93 -18.22 3.43
C ALA A 45 -12.47 -18.52 3.07
N PRO A 46 -11.84 -17.76 2.16
CA PRO A 46 -10.53 -18.09 1.62
C PRO A 46 -9.55 -18.41 2.75
N SER A 47 -8.85 -19.54 2.63
CA SER A 47 -7.65 -19.83 3.40
C SER A 47 -6.75 -18.59 3.35
N SER A 48 -6.14 -18.19 4.48
CA SER A 48 -5.27 -17.01 4.56
C SER A 48 -4.41 -16.87 3.29
N PRO A 49 -4.32 -15.66 2.69
CA PRO A 49 -3.80 -15.53 1.34
C PRO A 49 -2.40 -16.13 1.28
N ALA A 50 -2.05 -16.84 0.21
CA ALA A 50 -0.79 -17.57 0.14
C ALA A 50 0.46 -16.67 0.25
N PHE A 51 0.27 -15.35 0.09
CA PHE A 51 1.28 -14.31 0.11
C PHE A 51 0.88 -13.20 1.09
N ILE A 52 1.89 -12.46 1.56
CA ILE A 52 1.74 -11.10 2.08
C ILE A 52 2.38 -10.15 1.07
N GLU A 53 1.90 -8.92 1.01
CA GLU A 53 2.59 -7.86 0.29
C GLU A 53 3.34 -6.98 1.28
N VAL A 54 4.58 -6.64 0.96
CA VAL A 54 5.40 -5.79 1.80
C VAL A 54 5.95 -4.61 1.02
N VAL A 55 5.93 -3.43 1.63
CA VAL A 55 6.67 -2.27 1.14
C VAL A 55 8.10 -2.38 1.68
N VAL A 56 9.09 -2.31 0.80
CA VAL A 56 10.50 -2.23 1.21
C VAL A 56 10.88 -0.77 1.43
N VAL A 57 11.46 -0.45 2.58
CA VAL A 57 11.96 0.90 2.90
C VAL A 57 13.42 0.85 3.31
N ARG A 58 14.11 1.99 3.21
CA ARG A 58 15.52 2.12 3.60
C ARG A 58 15.70 3.16 4.70
N ALA A 59 16.59 2.87 5.64
CA ALA A 59 17.17 3.83 6.58
C ALA A 59 18.69 3.66 6.64
N GLY A 60 19.43 4.68 6.25
CA GLY A 60 20.87 4.60 5.98
C GLY A 60 21.16 3.53 4.94
N THR A 61 21.89 2.49 5.34
CA THR A 61 22.22 1.31 4.52
C THR A 61 21.34 0.10 4.82
N HIS A 62 20.40 0.19 5.77
CA HIS A 62 19.55 -0.92 6.19
C HIS A 62 18.22 -0.91 5.43
N LEU A 63 17.78 -2.10 5.01
CA LEU A 63 16.47 -2.33 4.44
C LEU A 63 15.52 -2.91 5.48
N PHE A 64 14.26 -2.53 5.40
CA PHE A 64 13.17 -3.02 6.23
C PHE A 64 11.95 -3.30 5.36
N ALA A 65 11.16 -4.29 5.77
CA ALA A 65 9.86 -4.58 5.19
C ALA A 65 8.77 -4.04 6.12
N ILE A 66 7.67 -3.59 5.53
CA ILE A 66 6.45 -3.18 6.23
C ILE A 66 5.29 -3.87 5.54
N ASP A 67 4.42 -4.52 6.30
CA ASP A 67 3.21 -5.14 5.75
C ASP A 67 2.32 -4.07 5.09
N VAL A 68 1.94 -4.29 3.84
CA VAL A 68 1.05 -3.37 3.10
C VAL A 68 -0.30 -3.24 3.80
N GLU A 69 -0.77 -4.26 4.53
CA GLU A 69 -2.01 -4.17 5.31
C GLU A 69 -1.94 -3.12 6.43
N ALA A 70 -0.73 -2.82 6.93
CA ALA A 70 -0.53 -1.75 7.91
C ALA A 70 -0.30 -0.37 7.27
N ALA A 71 0.07 -0.31 5.98
CA ALA A 71 0.35 0.93 5.28
C ALA A 71 -0.95 1.67 4.92
N ILE A 72 -1.01 2.96 5.26
CA ILE A 72 -2.17 3.83 4.98
C ILE A 72 -1.89 4.75 3.78
N GLU A 73 -0.73 5.40 3.77
CA GLU A 73 -0.37 6.37 2.72
C GLU A 73 1.16 6.44 2.57
N ILE A 74 1.65 6.41 1.33
CA ILE A 74 3.05 6.70 1.00
C ILE A 74 3.12 8.15 0.51
N ARG A 75 4.04 8.92 1.09
CA ARG A 75 4.27 10.33 0.77
C ARG A 75 5.74 10.53 0.38
N GLY A 76 5.97 11.50 -0.50
CA GLY A 76 7.32 11.91 -0.90
C GLY A 76 8.03 12.72 0.20
N PRO A 77 8.89 13.68 -0.17
CA PRO A 77 9.55 14.54 0.79
C PRO A 77 8.54 15.26 1.68
N GLU A 78 8.72 15.15 2.99
CA GLU A 78 7.78 15.66 3.98
C GLU A 78 8.52 16.38 5.11
N THR A 79 8.01 17.53 5.52
CA THR A 79 8.49 18.28 6.69
C THR A 79 7.63 17.95 7.91
N PHE A 80 8.24 17.89 9.08
CA PHE A 80 7.52 17.65 10.33
C PHE A 80 8.09 18.48 11.47
N ASP A 81 7.23 18.77 12.43
CA ASP A 81 7.58 19.60 13.57
C ASP A 81 8.38 18.76 14.57
N ARG A 82 9.59 19.22 14.88
CA ARG A 82 10.39 18.68 15.97
C ARG A 82 10.46 19.70 17.10
N PRO A 83 9.57 19.60 18.11
CA PRO A 83 9.66 20.46 19.28
C PRO A 83 10.99 20.26 20.01
N GLY A 84 11.37 21.24 20.83
CA GLY A 84 12.60 21.22 21.65
C GLY A 84 12.69 20.04 22.62
N SER A 85 13.75 20.01 23.44
CA SER A 85 14.23 18.81 24.13
C SER A 85 13.14 17.96 24.80
N GLY A 86 13.02 16.70 24.34
CA GLY A 86 12.25 15.63 24.99
C GLY A 86 10.89 15.32 24.36
N ALA A 87 10.35 16.20 23.52
CA ALA A 87 9.08 15.94 22.85
C ALA A 87 9.27 15.14 21.55
N ARG A 88 8.37 14.19 21.29
CA ARG A 88 8.39 13.43 20.02
C ARG A 88 8.04 14.35 18.85
N PRO A 89 8.71 14.19 17.69
CA PRO A 89 8.32 14.91 16.48
C PRO A 89 6.90 14.51 16.06
N HIS A 90 6.20 15.42 15.38
CA HIS A 90 4.84 15.19 14.91
C HIS A 90 4.60 15.81 13.54
N LEU A 91 3.67 15.21 12.79
CA LEU A 91 3.21 15.68 11.49
C LEU A 91 1.72 15.93 11.56
N THR A 92 1.26 17.08 11.07
CA THR A 92 -0.20 17.34 10.94
C THR A 92 -0.72 16.82 9.61
N VAL A 93 -1.61 15.83 9.65
CA VAL A 93 -2.29 15.28 8.47
C VAL A 93 -3.79 15.50 8.63
N ARG A 94 -4.40 16.24 7.69
CA ARG A 94 -5.85 16.55 7.68
C ARG A 94 -6.36 17.10 9.02
N GLY A 95 -5.55 17.92 9.70
CA GLY A 95 -5.90 18.52 11.00
C GLY A 95 -5.62 17.64 12.22
N HIS A 96 -5.08 16.43 12.05
CA HIS A 96 -4.68 15.54 13.14
C HIS A 96 -3.16 15.48 13.29
N ALA A 97 -2.66 15.66 14.51
CA ALA A 97 -1.24 15.48 14.81
C ALA A 97 -0.91 14.00 14.94
N LEU A 98 -0.07 13.49 14.04
CA LEU A 98 0.43 12.13 14.04
C LEU A 98 1.84 12.09 14.66
N PRO A 99 2.14 11.15 15.57
CA PRO A 99 3.50 10.95 16.04
C PRO A 99 4.41 10.54 14.87
N VAL A 100 5.58 11.17 14.79
CA VAL A 100 6.61 10.82 13.82
C VAL A 100 7.64 9.92 14.49
N VAL A 101 7.95 8.79 13.85
CA VAL A 101 9.10 7.97 14.19
C VAL A 101 10.14 8.13 13.09
N ASP A 102 11.34 8.55 13.50
CA ASP A 102 12.50 8.65 12.64
C ASP A 102 13.21 7.29 12.60
N LEU A 103 13.10 6.57 11.47
CA LEU A 103 13.65 5.21 11.37
C LEU A 103 15.18 5.22 11.47
N ARG A 104 15.86 6.30 11.04
CA ARG A 104 17.32 6.44 11.26
C ARG A 104 17.63 6.50 12.74
N GLN A 105 16.93 7.34 13.48
CA GLN A 105 17.10 7.45 14.93
C GLN A 105 16.80 6.12 15.63
N ALA A 106 15.74 5.43 15.22
CA ALA A 106 15.32 4.15 15.80
C ALA A 106 16.39 3.05 15.64
N ILE A 107 17.25 3.15 14.62
CA ILE A 107 18.37 2.21 14.39
C ILE A 107 19.74 2.76 14.82
N GLY A 108 19.76 3.88 15.56
CA GLY A 108 21.00 4.47 16.10
C GLY A 108 21.79 5.36 15.12
N LEU A 109 21.19 5.77 14.01
CA LEU A 109 21.78 6.74 13.08
C LEU A 109 21.37 8.18 13.42
N SER A 110 22.04 9.16 12.80
CA SER A 110 21.67 10.57 12.92
C SER A 110 20.25 10.79 12.40
N ALA A 111 19.40 11.36 13.25
CA ALA A 111 18.04 11.75 12.93
C ALA A 111 17.98 12.78 11.79
N PHE A 112 16.88 12.78 11.04
CA PHE A 112 16.54 13.81 10.05
C PHE A 112 16.25 15.15 10.74
N ALA A 113 16.82 16.27 10.29
CA ALA A 113 16.70 17.54 11.02
C ALA A 113 15.26 18.10 11.12
N HIS A 114 14.61 18.38 9.98
CA HIS A 114 13.31 19.07 9.89
C HIS A 114 12.33 18.42 8.90
N GLY A 115 12.68 17.25 8.37
CA GLY A 115 11.94 16.57 7.32
C GLY A 115 12.72 15.40 6.76
N CYS A 116 12.02 14.51 6.06
CA CYS A 116 12.59 13.31 5.48
C CYS A 116 12.32 13.24 3.97
N PRO A 117 13.14 12.49 3.21
CA PRO A 117 12.94 12.31 1.77
C PRO A 117 11.68 11.53 1.40
N ALA A 118 11.21 10.65 2.28
CA ALA A 118 9.98 9.89 2.10
C ALA A 118 9.32 9.57 3.45
N MET A 119 7.99 9.47 3.45
CA MET A 119 7.23 9.20 4.66
C MET A 119 6.14 8.16 4.42
N LEU A 120 5.99 7.22 5.35
CA LEU A 120 4.91 6.24 5.33
C LEU A 120 3.97 6.48 6.52
N LEU A 121 2.70 6.73 6.25
CA LEU A 121 1.66 6.68 7.28
C LEU A 121 1.23 5.22 7.46
N MET A 122 1.17 4.74 8.69
CA MET A 122 0.83 3.35 8.98
C MET A 122 0.02 3.18 10.26
N GLN A 123 -0.82 2.14 10.27
CA GLN A 123 -1.61 1.76 11.43
C GLN A 123 -0.73 1.01 12.45
N ALA A 124 -0.70 1.52 13.67
CA ALA A 124 0.07 0.98 14.79
C ALA A 124 -0.86 0.70 15.98
N GLY A 125 -1.61 -0.40 15.90
CA GLY A 125 -2.64 -0.73 16.89
C GLY A 125 -3.86 0.18 16.69
N ALA A 126 -4.23 0.96 17.71
CA ALA A 126 -5.35 1.91 17.62
C ALA A 126 -4.95 3.29 17.07
N GLU A 127 -3.67 3.54 16.84
CA GLU A 127 -3.15 4.86 16.45
C GLU A 127 -2.53 4.81 15.05
N THR A 128 -2.48 5.96 14.38
CA THR A 128 -1.71 6.13 13.14
C THR A 128 -0.35 6.76 13.46
N LEU A 129 0.70 6.21 12.88
CA LEU A 129 2.08 6.70 12.96
C LEU A 129 2.52 7.26 11.60
N ALA A 130 3.35 8.29 11.63
CA ALA A 130 4.16 8.71 10.49
C ALA A 130 5.61 8.20 10.60
N LEU A 131 6.05 7.32 9.71
CA LEU A 131 7.41 6.77 9.66
C LEU A 131 8.28 7.55 8.67
N ALA A 132 9.27 8.28 9.17
CA ALA A 132 10.25 8.97 8.36
C ALA A 132 11.38 8.01 7.93
N VAL A 133 11.61 7.90 6.62
CA VAL A 133 12.59 6.99 6.02
C VAL A 133 13.44 7.71 4.96
N ASP A 134 14.53 7.07 4.53
CA ASP A 134 15.35 7.60 3.44
C ASP A 134 14.74 7.37 2.07
N GLU A 135 14.04 6.25 1.89
CA GLU A 135 13.52 5.81 0.60
C GLU A 135 12.40 4.78 0.82
N VAL A 136 11.35 4.90 0.03
CA VAL A 136 10.35 3.84 -0.18
C VAL A 136 10.67 3.20 -1.53
N ARG A 137 10.86 1.88 -1.54
CA ARG A 137 11.20 1.09 -2.72
C ARG A 137 9.95 0.38 -3.24
N GLU A 138 10.17 -0.72 -3.94
CA GLU A 138 9.15 -1.58 -4.50
C GLU A 138 8.28 -2.29 -3.44
N ILE A 139 7.10 -2.70 -3.90
CA ILE A 139 6.19 -3.58 -3.17
C ILE A 139 6.43 -5.00 -3.68
N GLU A 140 6.59 -5.93 -2.75
CA GLU A 140 6.96 -7.30 -3.05
C GLU A 140 5.94 -8.28 -2.48
N SER A 141 5.52 -9.25 -3.31
CA SER A 141 4.67 -10.36 -2.86
C SER A 141 5.53 -11.48 -2.29
N VAL A 142 5.46 -11.67 -0.98
CA VAL A 142 6.24 -12.67 -0.25
C VAL A 142 5.35 -13.86 0.11
N PRO A 143 5.68 -15.10 -0.30
CA PRO A 143 4.95 -16.28 0.16
C PRO A 143 4.91 -16.32 1.69
N ARG A 144 3.77 -16.63 2.30
CA ARG A 144 3.65 -16.67 3.77
C ARG A 144 4.66 -17.61 4.43
N HIS A 145 5.01 -18.71 3.76
CA HIS A 145 6.04 -19.63 4.23
C HIS A 145 7.47 -19.07 4.15
N LYS A 146 7.69 -17.83 3.68
CA LYS A 146 8.98 -17.11 3.73
C LYS A 146 8.97 -15.98 4.77
N VAL A 147 7.85 -15.80 5.48
CA VAL A 147 7.77 -14.99 6.69
C VAL A 147 8.15 -15.88 7.86
N ARG A 148 9.10 -15.44 8.68
CA ARG A 148 9.70 -16.25 9.74
C ARG A 148 9.94 -15.39 10.98
N PRO A 149 9.75 -15.91 12.20
CA PRO A 149 10.10 -15.16 13.41
C PRO A 149 11.57 -14.74 13.36
N ALA A 150 11.86 -13.51 13.80
CA ALA A 150 13.24 -13.06 13.92
C ALA A 150 13.91 -13.80 15.09
N THR A 151 14.91 -14.65 14.80
CA THR A 151 15.64 -15.44 15.79
C THR A 151 16.68 -14.60 16.54
N VAL A 152 17.21 -13.59 15.87
CA VAL A 152 18.03 -12.50 16.44
C VAL A 152 17.38 -11.20 16.00
N ILE A 153 16.99 -10.37 16.96
CA ILE A 153 16.32 -9.09 16.69
C ILE A 153 17.37 -7.98 16.83
N PRO A 154 17.99 -7.49 15.74
CA PRO A 154 18.90 -6.34 15.84
C PRO A 154 18.16 -5.08 16.28
N PHE A 155 16.86 -4.98 16.00
CA PHE A 155 16.03 -3.82 16.29
C PHE A 155 14.73 -4.24 16.97
N GLY A 156 14.52 -3.86 18.24
CA GLY A 156 13.42 -4.37 19.08
C GLY A 156 12.00 -4.17 18.53
N PHE A 157 11.84 -3.32 17.52
CA PHE A 157 10.59 -3.08 16.81
C PHE A 157 10.32 -4.03 15.63
N CYS A 158 11.22 -4.96 15.33
CA CYS A 158 11.00 -6.01 14.33
C CYS A 158 10.52 -7.30 15.01
N SER A 159 9.56 -7.99 14.40
CA SER A 159 9.00 -9.24 14.93
C SER A 159 9.36 -10.46 14.07
N HIS A 160 9.54 -10.24 12.77
CA HIS A 160 9.78 -11.28 11.78
C HIS A 160 10.88 -10.85 10.80
N HIS A 161 11.30 -11.78 9.96
CA HIS A 161 12.03 -11.51 8.72
C HIS A 161 11.25 -12.09 7.54
N VAL A 162 11.48 -11.49 6.38
CA VAL A 162 10.97 -11.94 5.09
C VAL A 162 12.13 -12.21 4.15
N THR A 163 12.11 -13.35 3.47
CA THR A 163 13.10 -13.65 2.42
C THR A 163 12.61 -13.14 1.07
N LEU A 164 13.26 -12.09 0.56
CA LEU A 164 12.93 -11.40 -0.67
C LEU A 164 14.00 -11.64 -1.74
N GLY A 165 13.68 -12.47 -2.73
CA GLY A 165 14.49 -12.68 -3.95
C GLY A 165 15.99 -12.45 -3.80
N ALA A 166 16.50 -11.44 -4.51
CA ALA A 166 17.90 -11.03 -4.49
C ALA A 166 18.29 -10.11 -3.32
N LEU A 167 17.31 -9.55 -2.60
CA LEU A 167 17.54 -8.67 -1.44
C LEU A 167 17.89 -9.45 -0.16
N GLY A 168 17.63 -10.76 -0.15
CA GLY A 168 17.95 -11.64 0.98
C GLY A 168 16.93 -11.56 2.09
N GLU A 169 17.38 -11.73 3.33
CA GLU A 169 16.53 -11.64 4.52
C GLU A 169 16.40 -10.18 4.97
N ILE A 170 15.18 -9.67 4.99
CA ILE A 170 14.86 -8.32 5.41
C ILE A 170 14.00 -8.36 6.68
N PRO A 171 14.35 -7.59 7.73
CA PRO A 171 13.53 -7.51 8.93
C PRO A 171 12.17 -6.85 8.65
N LEU A 172 11.09 -7.49 9.11
CA LEU A 172 9.72 -7.00 9.03
C LEU A 172 9.41 -6.18 10.29
N ILE A 173 9.10 -4.91 10.10
CA ILE A 173 8.71 -3.97 11.15
C ILE A 173 7.34 -4.38 11.69
N ASP A 174 7.21 -4.39 13.01
CA ASP A 174 5.92 -4.41 13.73
C ASP A 174 5.58 -2.97 14.13
N PRO A 175 4.62 -2.31 13.45
CA PRO A 175 4.27 -0.92 13.72
C PRO A 175 3.88 -0.66 15.18
N THR A 176 3.34 -1.66 15.88
CA THR A 176 2.91 -1.51 17.27
C THR A 176 4.08 -1.34 18.25
N ARG A 177 5.30 -1.73 17.84
CA ARG A 177 6.53 -1.67 18.65
C ARG A 177 7.38 -0.42 18.41
N LEU A 178 6.96 0.50 17.52
CA LEU A 178 7.67 1.74 17.21
C LEU A 178 7.26 2.92 18.11
N ARG A 179 7.13 2.71 19.43
CA ARG A 179 6.56 3.70 20.37
C ARG A 179 7.58 4.35 21.30
#